data_AF-A0AAI9PC54-F1
#
_entry.id   AF-A0AAI9PC54-F1
#
_cell.length_a   1.000
_cell.length_b   1.000
_cell.length_c   1.000
_cell.angle_alpha   90.00
_cell.angle_beta   90.00
_cell.angle_gamma   90.00
#
_symmetry.space_group_name_H-M   'P 1'
#
loop_
_entity.id
_entity.type
_entity.pdbx_description
1 polymer ?
#
loop_
_entity_poly.entity_id
_entity_poly.type
_entity_poly.pdbx_seq_one_letter_code
_entity_poly.pdbx_strand_id
1 'polypeptide(L)'
;MNRFALARREAAFCLLLTLLYFVAWYGSAYFIPEDLELWDLPLWFLLSCILIPLLFIGLCALMVDRLFVDIPLDSEVPPHES
;
A
#
# COMPACT_ATOMS: atom_id res chain seq x y z
N MET A 1 -7.09 -2.76 -24.64
CA MET A 1 -6.00 -2.27 -23.77
C MET A 1 -5.23 -3.48 -23.26
N ASN A 2 -3.89 -3.51 -23.41
CA ASN A 2 -3.12 -4.72 -23.09
C ASN A 2 -3.13 -5.01 -21.57
N ARG A 3 -3.64 -6.18 -21.18
CA ARG A 3 -3.64 -6.68 -19.79
C ARG A 3 -2.27 -6.59 -19.09
N PHE A 4 -1.19 -6.80 -19.84
CA PHE A 4 0.18 -6.69 -19.32
C PHE A 4 0.60 -5.26 -18.98
N ALA A 5 0.10 -4.26 -19.72
CA ALA A 5 0.39 -2.85 -19.44
C ALA A 5 -0.34 -2.39 -18.18
N LEU A 6 -1.56 -2.90 -17.95
CA LEU A 6 -2.31 -2.65 -16.74
C LEU A 6 -1.63 -3.29 -15.52
N ALA A 7 -1.31 -4.59 -15.59
CA ALA A 7 -0.63 -5.30 -14.51
C ALA A 7 0.73 -4.65 -14.14
N ARG A 8 1.48 -4.15 -15.13
CA ARG A 8 2.74 -3.43 -14.88
C ARG A 8 2.51 -2.11 -14.15
N ARG A 9 1.45 -1.38 -14.50
CA ARG A 9 1.08 -0.13 -13.82
C ARG A 9 0.67 -0.40 -12.38
N GLU A 10 -0.13 -1.43 -12.15
CA GLU A 10 -0.54 -1.85 -10.81
C GLU A 10 0.65 -2.26 -9.93
N ALA A 11 1.55 -3.09 -10.46
CA ALA A 11 2.75 -3.49 -9.76
C ALA A 11 3.65 -2.29 -9.38
N ALA A 12 3.77 -1.29 -10.27
CA ALA A 12 4.54 -0.08 -9.99
C ALA A 12 3.94 0.74 -8.82
N PHE A 13 2.62 0.80 -8.72
CA PHE A 13 1.95 1.45 -7.58
C PHE A 13 2.14 0.68 -6.28
N CYS A 14 2.05 -0.66 -6.29
CA CYS A 14 2.38 -1.47 -5.12
C CYS A 14 3.82 -1.22 -4.65
N LEU A 15 4.79 -1.19 -5.58
CA LEU A 15 6.19 -0.88 -5.27
C LEU A 15 6.36 0.52 -4.67
N LEU A 16 5.68 1.53 -5.23
CA LEU A 16 5.68 2.88 -4.69
C LEU A 16 5.11 2.92 -3.26
N LEU A 17 4.03 2.18 -3.01
CA LEU A 17 3.37 2.08 -1.70
C LEU A 17 4.31 1.48 -0.66
N THR A 18 4.97 0.37 -1.00
CA THR A 18 5.95 -0.28 -0.13
C THR A 18 7.13 0.63 0.14
N LEU A 19 7.60 1.39 -0.86
CA LEU A 19 8.70 2.35 -0.68
C LEU A 19 8.30 3.49 0.27
N LEU A 20 7.11 4.06 0.10
CA LEU A 20 6.58 5.10 0.99
C LEU A 20 6.42 4.59 2.42
N TYR A 21 5.89 3.37 2.59
CA TYR A 21 5.80 2.71 3.89
C TYR A 21 7.17 2.56 4.54
N PHE A 22 8.16 2.07 3.79
CA PHE A 22 9.52 1.89 4.29
C PHE A 22 10.16 3.21 4.71
N VAL A 23 9.98 4.27 3.92
CA VAL A 23 10.49 5.61 4.25
C VAL A 23 9.79 6.18 5.49
N ALA A 24 8.47 6.02 5.61
CA ALA A 24 7.73 6.48 6.79
C ALA A 24 8.15 5.71 8.05
N TRP A 25 8.35 4.39 7.94
CA TRP A 25 8.82 3.56 9.05
C TRP A 25 10.25 3.93 9.47
N TYR A 26 11.16 4.06 8.49
CA TYR A 26 12.54 4.46 8.73
C TYR A 26 12.63 5.86 9.34
N GLY A 27 11.82 6.80 8.82
CA GLY A 27 11.67 8.14 9.39
C GLY A 27 11.17 8.08 10.83
N SER A 28 10.20 7.21 11.14
CA SER A 28 9.68 7.06 12.50
C SER A 28 10.73 6.52 13.48
N ALA A 29 11.67 5.69 13.01
CA ALA A 29 12.75 5.18 13.85
C ALA A 29 13.87 6.20 14.09
N TYR A 30 14.17 7.07 13.11
CA TYR A 30 15.32 7.99 13.17
C TYR A 30 14.96 9.42 13.58
N PHE A 31 13.76 9.92 13.28
CA PHE A 31 13.34 11.28 13.63
C PHE A 31 12.78 11.39 15.05
N ILE A 32 12.29 10.29 15.64
CA ILE A 32 11.78 10.31 17.01
C ILE A 32 12.93 10.01 17.97
N PRO A 33 13.29 10.96 18.86
CA PRO A 33 14.29 10.72 19.88
C PRO A 33 13.79 9.65 20.87
N GLU A 34 14.71 8.82 21.32
CA GLU A 34 14.47 7.75 22.29
C GLU A 34 14.04 8.27 23.68
N ASP A 35 14.34 9.54 23.97
CA ASP A 35 13.98 10.22 25.22
C ASP A 35 12.48 10.56 25.33
N LEU A 36 11.71 10.42 24.25
CA LEU A 36 10.26 10.63 24.26
C LEU A 36 9.55 9.31 24.60
N GLU A 37 9.07 9.22 25.83
CA GLU A 37 8.31 8.10 26.35
C GLU A 37 6.84 8.48 26.53
N LEU A 38 5.92 7.60 26.09
CA LEU A 38 4.48 7.72 26.31
C LEU A 38 3.98 6.41 26.90
N TRP A 39 3.31 6.46 28.06
CA TRP A 39 2.90 5.27 28.81
C TRP A 39 4.07 4.31 29.12
N ASP A 40 5.20 4.85 29.63
CA ASP A 40 6.39 4.06 30.00
C ASP A 40 6.98 3.22 28.83
N LEU A 41 6.68 3.62 27.59
CA LEU A 41 7.16 2.95 26.39
C LEU A 41 7.69 3.99 25.39
N PRO A 42 8.79 3.71 24.68
CA PRO A 42 9.33 4.63 23.68
C PRO A 42 8.29 4.98 22.62
N LEU A 43 8.13 6.27 22.35
CA LEU A 43 7.16 6.78 21.39
C LEU A 43 7.45 6.26 19.96
N TRP A 44 8.72 6.08 19.61
CA TRP A 44 9.14 5.54 18.31
C TRP A 44 8.58 4.13 18.08
N PHE A 45 8.43 3.33 19.15
CA PHE A 45 7.85 1.99 19.07
C PHE A 45 6.34 2.07 18.82
N LEU A 46 5.62 2.92 19.53
CA LEU A 46 4.18 3.11 19.33
C LEU A 46 3.87 3.61 17.91
N LEU A 47 4.68 4.55 17.41
CA LEU A 47 4.57 5.05 16.03
C LEU A 47 4.88 3.95 15.02
N SER A 48 5.94 3.18 15.22
CA SER A 48 6.31 2.08 14.34
C SER A 48 5.30 0.93 14.35
N CYS A 49 4.63 0.68 15.47
CA CYS A 49 3.76 -0.47 15.66
C CYS A 49 2.26 -0.17 15.45
N ILE A 50 1.84 1.09 15.59
CA ILE A 50 0.43 1.49 15.39
C ILE A 50 0.30 2.49 14.24
N LEU A 51 1.05 3.59 14.25
CA LEU A 51 0.89 4.64 13.22
C LEU A 51 1.25 4.10 11.83
N ILE A 52 2.37 3.40 11.72
CA ILE A 52 2.90 2.90 10.45
C ILE A 52 1.99 1.83 9.82
N PRO A 53 1.54 0.80 10.56
CA PRO A 53 0.53 -0.14 10.04
C PRO A 53 -0.79 0.53 9.69
N LEU A 54 -1.26 1.48 10.50
CA LEU A 54 -2.50 2.21 10.24
C LEU A 54 -2.39 3.06 8.96
N LEU A 55 -1.26 3.74 8.78
CA LEU A 55 -0.94 4.49 7.57
C LEU A 55 -0.90 3.54 6.36
N PHE A 56 -0.26 2.38 6.48
CA PHE A 56 -0.21 1.38 5.42
C PHE A 56 -1.61 0.91 5.01
N ILE A 57 -2.49 0.62 5.98
CA ILE A 57 -3.88 0.20 5.71
C ILE A 57 -4.62 1.31 4.95
N GLY A 58 -4.51 2.56 5.41
CA GLY A 58 -5.15 3.71 4.73
C GLY A 58 -4.62 3.93 3.31
N LEU A 59 -3.31 3.78 3.12
CA LEU A 59 -2.65 3.88 1.81
C LEU A 59 -3.07 2.74 0.88
N CYS A 60 -3.15 1.50 1.38
CA CYS A 60 -3.67 0.36 0.64
C CYS A 60 -5.13 0.59 0.23
N ALA A 61 -5.98 1.08 1.13
CA ALA A 61 -7.38 1.38 0.82
C ALA A 61 -7.50 2.46 -0.26
N LEU A 62 -6.74 3.55 -0.14
CA LEU A 62 -6.72 4.62 -1.14
C LEU A 62 -6.15 4.14 -2.49
N MET A 63 -5.15 3.25 -2.46
CA MET A 63 -4.63 2.60 -3.67
C MET A 63 -5.72 1.75 -4.32
N VAL A 64 -6.43 0.93 -3.55
CA VAL A 64 -7.52 0.09 -4.09
C VAL A 64 -8.59 0.95 -4.74
N ASP A 65 -9.05 1.98 -4.04
CA ASP A 65 -10.12 2.89 -4.50
C ASP A 65 -9.73 3.70 -5.75
N ARG A 66 -8.45 4.08 -5.88
CA ARG A 66 -7.96 4.86 -7.03
C ARG A 66 -7.50 4.00 -8.21
N LEU A 67 -7.15 2.73 -8.00
CA LEU A 67 -6.40 1.93 -8.97
C LEU A 67 -7.15 0.72 -9.50
N PHE A 68 -8.08 0.13 -8.73
CA PHE A 68 -8.93 -0.94 -9.24
C PHE A 68 -9.93 -0.34 -10.24
N VAL A 69 -9.47 -0.27 -11.49
CA VAL A 69 -10.38 -0.21 -12.63
C VAL A 69 -11.01 -1.59 -12.71
N ASP A 70 -12.34 -1.67 -12.61
CA ASP A 70 -13.09 -2.90 -12.85
C ASP A 70 -12.67 -3.48 -14.20
N ILE A 71 -11.86 -4.53 -14.15
CA ILE A 71 -11.54 -5.34 -15.33
C ILE A 71 -12.77 -6.21 -15.56
N PRO A 72 -13.50 -6.05 -16.69
CA PRO A 72 -14.53 -7.00 -17.03
C PRO A 72 -13.87 -8.38 -17.17
N LEU A 73 -14.28 -9.30 -16.30
CA LEU A 73 -13.84 -10.70 -16.32
C LEU A 73 -14.46 -11.50 -17.48
N ASP A 74 -15.28 -10.87 -18.32
CA ASP A 74 -15.79 -11.47 -19.55
C ASP A 74 -14.77 -11.31 -20.68
N SER A 75 -13.82 -12.24 -20.72
CA SER A 75 -13.28 -12.66 -22.00
C SER A 75 -14.44 -13.20 -22.82
N GLU A 76 -14.80 -12.52 -23.91
CA GLU A 76 -15.69 -13.00 -24.97
C GLU A 76 -15.43 -14.50 -25.20
N VAL A 77 -16.30 -15.35 -24.65
CA VAL A 77 -16.44 -16.71 -25.13
C VAL A 77 -16.98 -16.54 -26.54
N PRO A 78 -16.19 -16.80 -27.60
CA PRO A 78 -16.75 -16.75 -28.95
C PRO A 78 -17.93 -17.73 -28.96
N PRO A 79 -19.08 -17.36 -29.52
CA PRO A 79 -20.22 -18.26 -29.58
C PRO A 79 -19.73 -19.52 -30.27
N HIS A 80 -19.73 -20.64 -29.52
CA HIS A 80 -19.56 -21.95 -30.11
C HIS A 80 -20.75 -22.10 -31.08
N GLU A 81 -20.48 -21.91 -32.36
CA GLU A 81 -21.41 -22.23 -33.42
C GLU A 81 -21.74 -23.73 -33.33
N SER A 82 -23.04 -23.99 -33.40
CA SER A 82 -23.78 -25.25 -33.28
C SER A 82 -23.26 -26.39 -34.14
#